data_AF-A0A357VAI5-F1
#
_entry.id   AF-A0A357VAI5-F1
#
_cell.length_a   1.000
_cell.length_b   1.000
_cell.length_c   1.000
_cell.angle_alpha   90.00
_cell.angle_beta   90.00
_cell.angle_gamma   90.00
#
_symmetry.space_group_name_H-M   'P 1'
#
loop_
_entity.id
_entity.type
_entity.pdbx_description
1 polymer ?
#
loop_
_entity_poly.entity_id
_entity_poly.type
_entity_poly.pdbx_seq_one_letter_code
_entity_poly.pdbx_strand_id
1 'polypeptide(L)'
;AGDIVVVVDGQWQARSEEHQGDAAQPDWVRDFAACSLPFAADFMDEDAPVTLTAMGPDIAEHRIAGEWVGLARVTEKGAEILRAEIDAMMAEGQSKAGLPDLFSRLVAKGVEISVAYVAGQWMDIDQAADLNQAKLFL
;
A
#
# COMPACT_ATOMS: atom_id res chain seq x y z
N ALA A 1 7.70 8.94 -14.25
CA ALA A 1 7.54 8.35 -12.90
C ALA A 1 7.51 9.47 -11.87
N GLY A 2 6.52 9.49 -10.97
CA GLY A 2 6.33 10.56 -9.99
C GLY A 2 7.40 10.66 -8.91
N ASP A 3 7.34 11.73 -8.12
CA ASP A 3 8.25 11.99 -6.99
C ASP A 3 8.05 11.00 -5.83
N ILE A 4 6.84 10.45 -5.70
CA ILE A 4 6.47 9.40 -4.74
C ILE A 4 5.74 8.31 -5.53
N VAL A 5 6.20 7.06 -5.39
CA VAL A 5 5.58 5.88 -6.01
C VAL A 5 5.38 4.82 -4.94
N VAL A 6 4.16 4.31 -4.80
CA VAL A 6 3.85 3.16 -3.92
C VAL A 6 3.64 1.91 -4.75
N VAL A 7 4.02 0.76 -4.21
CA VAL A 7 3.83 -0.54 -4.87
C VAL A 7 2.58 -1.22 -4.29
N VAL A 8 1.65 -1.60 -5.16
CA VAL A 8 0.36 -2.16 -4.76
C VAL A 8 0.17 -3.52 -5.43
N ASP A 9 -0.21 -4.53 -4.66
CA ASP A 9 -0.60 -5.83 -5.19
C ASP A 9 -2.06 -5.83 -5.64
N GLY A 10 -2.26 -6.05 -6.93
CA GLY A 10 -3.59 -6.17 -7.52
C GLY A 10 -4.28 -7.50 -7.23
N GLN A 11 -3.55 -8.54 -6.80
CA GLN A 11 -4.09 -9.87 -6.46
C GLN A 11 -4.32 -10.06 -4.95
N TRP A 12 -4.55 -8.96 -4.23
CA TRP A 12 -4.72 -8.87 -2.78
C TRP A 12 -5.76 -9.82 -2.16
N GLN A 13 -6.73 -10.31 -2.95
CA GLN A 13 -7.77 -11.24 -2.51
C GLN A 13 -7.22 -12.66 -2.26
N ALA A 14 -6.24 -13.10 -3.06
CA ALA A 14 -5.63 -14.42 -2.88
C ALA A 14 -4.93 -14.56 -1.52
N ARG A 15 -4.41 -13.45 -0.97
CA ARG A 15 -3.82 -13.40 0.38
C ARG A 15 -4.82 -13.61 1.51
N SER A 16 -6.09 -13.29 1.31
CA SER A 16 -7.15 -13.53 2.31
C SER A 16 -7.42 -15.02 2.53
N GLU A 17 -6.99 -15.88 1.59
CA GLU A 17 -7.11 -17.33 1.71
C GLU A 17 -5.91 -17.95 2.44
N GLU A 18 -4.72 -17.36 2.33
CA GLU A 18 -3.48 -17.86 2.97
C GLU A 18 -3.48 -17.72 4.51
N HIS A 19 -4.08 -16.64 5.04
CA HIS A 19 -4.13 -16.37 6.49
C HIS A 19 -5.35 -17.02 7.20
N GLN A 20 -6.14 -17.86 6.51
CA GLN A 20 -7.25 -18.60 7.14
C GLN A 20 -6.80 -19.85 7.92
N GLY A 21 -5.51 -20.23 7.82
CA GLY A 21 -4.92 -21.31 8.60
C GLY A 21 -4.44 -20.83 9.98
N ASP A 22 -5.05 -21.38 11.04
CA ASP A 22 -4.76 -21.16 12.46
C ASP A 22 -5.12 -19.77 13.01
N ALA A 23 -6.36 -19.68 13.52
CA ALA A 23 -6.91 -18.58 14.31
C ALA A 23 -6.66 -17.21 13.71
N ALA A 24 -7.51 -16.80 12.76
CA ALA A 24 -7.63 -15.43 12.27
C ALA A 24 -7.37 -14.45 13.43
N GLN A 25 -6.18 -13.88 13.47
CA GLN A 25 -5.84 -12.93 14.52
C GLN A 25 -6.80 -11.76 14.35
N PRO A 26 -7.55 -11.39 15.41
CA PRO A 26 -8.55 -10.32 15.31
C PRO A 26 -7.95 -8.94 14.99
N ASP A 27 -6.62 -8.82 14.98
CA ASP A 27 -5.88 -7.55 14.87
C ASP A 27 -5.07 -7.40 13.56
N TRP A 28 -5.29 -8.25 12.53
CA TRP A 28 -4.64 -8.02 11.23
C TRP A 28 -5.25 -6.80 10.53
N VAL A 29 -4.55 -5.67 10.64
CA VAL A 29 -4.88 -4.43 9.94
C VAL A 29 -4.28 -4.49 8.54
N ARG A 30 -5.13 -4.34 7.52
CA ARG A 30 -4.71 -4.37 6.11
C ARG A 30 -4.49 -2.97 5.55
N ASP A 31 -3.47 -2.87 4.71
CA ASP A 31 -3.12 -1.63 4.04
C ASP A 31 -3.76 -1.57 2.65
N PHE A 32 -5.10 -1.55 2.61
CA PHE A 32 -5.81 -1.46 1.33
C PHE A 32 -5.51 -0.15 0.61
N ALA A 33 -5.41 -0.21 -0.71
CA ALA A 33 -5.21 0.95 -1.58
C ALA A 33 -6.42 1.14 -2.50
N ALA A 34 -6.92 2.37 -2.55
CA ALA A 34 -7.85 2.82 -3.58
C ALA A 34 -7.09 3.66 -4.61
N CYS A 35 -7.28 3.35 -5.89
CA CYS A 35 -6.50 3.95 -6.98
C CYS A 35 -7.41 4.60 -8.04
N SER A 36 -6.84 5.46 -8.89
CA SER A 36 -7.57 6.12 -9.98
C SER A 36 -8.14 5.13 -11.00
N LEU A 37 -7.45 4.00 -11.19
CA LEU A 37 -7.85 2.86 -12.00
C LEU A 37 -7.59 1.58 -11.21
N PRO A 38 -8.43 0.54 -11.34
CA PRO A 38 -8.18 -0.76 -10.73
C PRO A 38 -6.99 -1.48 -11.39
N PHE A 39 -6.43 -2.49 -10.72
CA PHE A 39 -5.50 -3.41 -11.36
C PHE A 39 -6.19 -4.15 -12.52
N ALA A 40 -5.55 -4.19 -13.68
CA ALA A 40 -5.93 -5.08 -14.77
C ALA A 40 -4.70 -5.86 -15.25
N ALA A 41 -4.84 -7.18 -15.37
CA ALA A 41 -3.73 -8.05 -15.76
C ALA A 41 -3.28 -7.84 -17.22
N ASP A 42 -4.14 -7.25 -18.04
CA ASP A 42 -3.94 -6.92 -19.45
C ASP A 42 -3.60 -5.44 -19.68
N PHE A 43 -3.38 -4.65 -18.62
CA PHE A 43 -3.04 -3.23 -18.72
C PHE A 43 -1.61 -3.07 -19.25
N MET A 44 -1.49 -3.08 -20.58
CA MET A 44 -0.27 -2.81 -21.34
C MET A 44 -0.23 -1.39 -21.94
N ASP A 45 -1.29 -0.59 -21.77
CA ASP A 45 -1.39 0.76 -22.38
C ASP A 45 -0.84 1.85 -21.44
N GLU A 46 0.17 2.57 -21.94
CA GLU A 46 1.08 3.47 -21.21
C GLU A 46 0.61 4.94 -21.10
N ASP A 47 -0.66 5.27 -21.40
CA ASP A 47 -1.01 6.69 -21.61
C ASP A 47 -1.45 7.46 -20.35
N ALA A 48 -1.79 6.79 -19.24
CA ALA A 48 -2.15 7.47 -18.00
C ALA A 48 -1.52 6.81 -16.76
N PRO A 49 -0.75 7.54 -15.94
CA PRO A 49 -0.23 7.01 -14.69
C PRO A 49 -1.39 6.73 -13.72
N VAL A 50 -1.39 5.55 -13.10
CA VAL A 50 -2.30 5.24 -11.99
C VAL A 50 -1.83 6.01 -10.76
N THR A 51 -2.77 6.65 -10.07
CA THR A 51 -2.50 7.43 -8.86
C THR A 51 -3.26 6.87 -7.67
N LEU A 52 -2.68 7.04 -6.48
CA LEU A 52 -3.31 6.67 -5.21
C LEU A 52 -4.39 7.71 -4.87
N THR A 53 -5.57 7.25 -4.44
CA THR A 53 -6.69 8.11 -4.01
C THR A 53 -6.97 8.01 -2.51
N ALA A 54 -6.64 6.88 -1.89
CA ALA A 54 -6.66 6.66 -0.44
C ALA A 54 -5.93 5.35 -0.11
N MET A 55 -5.47 5.21 1.13
CA MET A 55 -4.87 4.00 1.67
C MET A 55 -5.26 3.80 3.15
N GLY A 56 -5.51 2.56 3.56
CA GLY A 56 -5.80 2.18 4.94
C GLY A 56 -6.82 1.04 5.07
N PRO A 57 -7.13 0.61 6.29
CA PRO A 57 -8.00 -0.57 6.52
C PRO A 57 -9.47 -0.32 6.24
N ASP A 58 -9.93 0.94 6.31
CA ASP A 58 -11.35 1.30 6.23
C ASP A 58 -11.82 1.60 4.78
N ILE A 59 -11.04 1.21 3.77
CA ILE A 59 -11.44 1.36 2.37
C ILE A 59 -12.60 0.43 2.07
N ALA A 60 -13.72 1.00 1.61
CA ALA A 60 -14.89 0.21 1.22
C ALA A 60 -14.52 -0.82 0.13
N GLU A 61 -14.99 -2.06 0.27
CA GLU A 61 -14.58 -3.21 -0.57
C GLU A 61 -14.63 -2.91 -2.09
N HIS A 62 -15.71 -2.29 -2.57
CA HIS A 62 -15.88 -1.92 -3.98
C HIS A 62 -14.90 -0.85 -4.49
N ARG A 63 -14.12 -0.22 -3.61
CA ARG A 63 -13.08 0.76 -3.94
C ARG A 63 -11.66 0.20 -3.79
N ILE A 64 -11.50 -1.01 -3.25
CA ILE A 64 -10.19 -1.61 -3.07
C ILE A 64 -9.65 -2.00 -4.45
N ALA A 65 -8.55 -1.37 -4.84
CA ALA A 65 -7.84 -1.67 -6.07
C ALA A 65 -6.63 -2.60 -5.83
N GLY A 66 -6.21 -2.75 -4.57
CA GLY A 66 -5.10 -3.60 -4.17
C GLY A 66 -4.73 -3.45 -2.70
N GLU A 67 -3.64 -4.10 -2.29
CA GLU A 67 -3.01 -3.93 -0.98
C GLU A 67 -1.59 -3.35 -1.16
N TRP A 68 -1.22 -2.39 -0.33
CA TRP A 68 0.13 -1.86 -0.31
C TRP A 68 1.11 -2.90 0.24
N VAL A 69 2.22 -3.11 -0.47
CA VAL A 69 3.17 -4.19 -0.15
C VAL A 69 4.30 -3.75 0.80
N GLY A 70 4.14 -2.61 1.47
CA GLY A 70 5.18 -2.03 2.33
C GLY A 70 6.34 -1.34 1.58
N LEU A 71 6.27 -1.23 0.24
CA LEU A 71 7.32 -0.62 -0.58
C LEU A 71 6.91 0.72 -1.19
N ALA A 72 7.81 1.69 -1.12
CA ALA A 72 7.69 2.97 -1.78
C ALA A 72 9.04 3.45 -2.34
N ARG A 73 9.02 4.06 -3.53
CA ARG A 73 10.15 4.77 -4.12
C ARG A 73 9.92 6.27 -4.02
N VAL A 74 10.93 7.00 -3.56
CA VAL A 74 10.87 8.46 -3.48
C VAL A 74 12.08 9.09 -4.16
N THR A 75 11.87 10.23 -4.81
CA THR A 75 12.95 11.13 -5.25
C THR A 75 13.41 11.99 -4.07
N GLU A 76 14.46 12.79 -4.26
CA GLU A 76 14.89 13.80 -3.29
C GLU A 76 13.73 14.74 -2.92
N LYS A 77 13.03 15.27 -3.93
CA LYS A 77 11.84 16.10 -3.75
C LYS A 77 10.69 15.36 -3.06
N GLY A 78 10.45 14.10 -3.42
CA GLY A 78 9.45 13.27 -2.74
C GLY A 78 9.77 13.07 -1.25
N ALA A 79 11.04 12.88 -0.91
CA ALA A 79 11.49 12.77 0.47
C ALA A 79 11.33 14.07 1.26
N GLU A 80 11.57 15.23 0.65
CA GLU A 80 11.30 16.54 1.26
C GLU A 80 9.80 16.71 1.59
N ILE A 81 8.91 16.34 0.67
CA ILE A 81 7.46 16.38 0.87
C ILE A 81 7.06 15.47 2.04
N LEU A 82 7.55 14.23 2.06
CA LEU A 82 7.24 13.28 3.14
C LEU A 82 7.74 13.81 4.49
N ARG A 83 8.98 14.32 4.57
CA ARG A 83 9.54 14.85 5.81
C ARG A 83 8.71 16.01 6.34
N ALA A 84 8.35 16.97 5.48
CA ALA A 84 7.53 18.11 5.88
C ALA A 84 6.17 17.67 6.43
N GLU A 85 5.56 16.65 5.84
CA GLU A 85 4.27 16.13 6.30
C GLU A 85 4.39 15.34 7.61
N ILE A 86 5.45 14.53 7.75
CA ILE A 86 5.75 13.84 9.01
C ILE A 86 5.95 14.85 10.14
N ASP A 87 6.71 15.92 9.92
CA ASP A 87 6.92 16.97 10.92
C ASP A 87 5.60 17.64 11.32
N ALA A 88 4.69 17.88 10.36
CA ALA A 88 3.36 18.41 10.63
C ALA A 88 2.50 17.43 11.45
N MET A 89 2.46 16.14 11.08
CA MET A 89 1.75 15.10 11.81
C MET A 89 2.27 14.96 13.24
N MET A 90 3.59 15.05 13.44
CA MET A 90 4.21 15.02 14.76
C MET A 90 3.83 16.23 15.61
N ALA A 91 3.80 17.44 15.02
CA ALA A 91 3.37 18.65 15.71
C ALA A 91 1.89 18.60 16.13
N GLU A 92 1.07 17.84 15.41
CA GLU A 92 -0.34 17.59 15.70
C GLU A 92 -0.56 16.41 16.69
N GLY A 93 0.51 15.77 17.16
CA GLY A 93 0.45 14.67 18.13
C GLY A 93 0.10 13.31 17.51
N GLN A 94 0.20 13.16 16.19
CA GLN A 94 -0.10 11.91 15.46
C GLN A 94 1.11 10.95 15.41
N SER A 95 1.88 10.85 16.49
CA SER A 95 3.13 10.06 16.52
C SER A 95 2.96 8.54 16.40
N LYS A 96 1.72 8.05 16.39
CA LYS A 96 1.38 6.63 16.20
C LYS A 96 0.85 6.32 14.80
N ALA A 97 0.71 7.33 13.94
CA ALA A 97 0.21 7.14 12.58
C ALA A 97 1.23 6.36 11.73
N GLY A 98 0.72 5.52 10.85
CA GLY A 98 1.53 4.72 9.92
C GLY A 98 1.79 5.43 8.59
N LEU A 99 2.50 4.75 7.70
CA LEU A 99 2.70 5.20 6.31
C LEU A 99 1.39 5.27 5.50
N PRO A 100 0.40 4.36 5.68
CA PRO A 100 -0.92 4.51 5.06
C PRO A 100 -1.62 5.83 5.41
N ASP A 101 -1.57 6.24 6.68
CA ASP A 101 -2.13 7.52 7.14
C ASP A 101 -1.41 8.70 6.48
N LEU A 102 -0.08 8.65 6.42
CA LEU A 102 0.76 9.66 5.77
C LEU A 102 0.40 9.82 4.28
N PHE A 103 0.32 8.71 3.54
CA PHE A 103 -0.01 8.76 2.12
C PHE A 103 -1.44 9.25 1.87
N SER A 104 -2.42 8.76 2.63
CA SER A 104 -3.81 9.25 2.57
C SER A 104 -3.92 10.74 2.84
N ARG A 105 -3.18 11.24 3.83
CA ARG A 105 -3.14 12.65 4.18
C ARG A 105 -2.49 13.52 3.11
N LEU A 106 -1.42 13.04 2.48
CA LEU A 106 -0.77 13.71 1.34
C LEU A 106 -1.71 13.79 0.13
N VAL A 107 -2.39 12.70 -0.20
CA VAL A 107 -3.39 12.67 -1.27
C VAL A 107 -4.53 13.65 -0.98
N ALA A 108 -5.03 13.69 0.26
CA ALA A 108 -6.04 14.67 0.68
C ALA A 108 -5.58 16.13 0.55
N LYS A 109 -4.27 16.38 0.60
CA LYS A 109 -3.64 17.69 0.35
C LYS A 109 -3.33 17.96 -1.13
N GLY A 110 -3.70 17.05 -2.03
CA GLY A 110 -3.50 17.19 -3.47
C GLY A 110 -2.10 16.80 -3.95
N VAL A 111 -1.31 16.12 -3.13
CA VAL A 111 -0.03 15.55 -3.56
C VAL A 111 -0.31 14.31 -4.39
N GLU A 112 0.20 14.30 -5.62
CA GLU A 112 0.08 13.15 -6.51
C GLU A 112 1.07 12.05 -6.10
N ILE A 113 0.56 10.84 -5.85
CA ILE A 113 1.34 9.64 -5.55
C ILE A 113 1.05 8.64 -6.66
N SER A 114 2.09 8.23 -7.41
CA SER A 114 1.94 7.21 -8.44
C SER A 114 1.83 5.81 -7.85
N VAL A 115 1.13 4.92 -8.53
CA VAL A 115 0.99 3.51 -8.15
C VAL A 115 1.69 2.64 -9.18
N ALA A 116 2.55 1.75 -8.70
CA ALA A 116 3.11 0.65 -9.49
C ALA A 116 2.43 -0.64 -9.04
N TYR A 117 1.67 -1.28 -9.94
CA TYR A 117 1.05 -2.55 -9.62
C TYR A 117 2.02 -3.71 -9.74
N VAL A 118 1.87 -4.67 -8.84
CA VAL A 118 2.44 -6.03 -8.91
C VAL A 118 1.30 -7.05 -8.85
N ALA A 119 1.59 -8.29 -9.23
CA ALA A 119 0.63 -9.39 -9.25
C ALA A 119 1.15 -10.54 -8.38
N GLY A 120 0.96 -10.42 -7.07
CA GLY A 120 1.46 -11.38 -6.07
C GLY A 120 3.00 -11.49 -6.04
N GLN A 121 3.50 -12.67 -5.65
CA GLN A 121 4.93 -12.99 -5.54
C GLN A 121 5.70 -12.16 -4.51
N TRP A 122 5.01 -11.75 -3.44
CA TRP A 122 5.56 -11.14 -2.24
C TRP A 122 4.79 -11.69 -1.03
N MET A 123 5.36 -11.59 0.17
CA MET A 123 4.74 -12.06 1.40
C MET A 123 5.31 -11.29 2.59
N ASP A 124 4.47 -11.01 3.58
CA ASP A 124 4.92 -10.48 4.86
C ASP A 124 5.48 -11.60 5.73
N ILE A 125 6.41 -11.26 6.60
CA ILE A 125 6.97 -12.20 7.58
C ILE A 125 6.82 -11.53 8.94
N ASP A 126 5.66 -11.73 9.56
CA ASP A 126 5.29 -11.09 10.82
C ASP A 126 5.36 -12.08 12.00
N GLN A 127 5.26 -13.37 11.72
CA GLN A 127 5.34 -14.45 12.71
C GLN A 127 6.25 -15.60 12.26
N ALA A 128 6.64 -16.43 13.23
CA ALA A 128 7.54 -17.55 12.97
C ALA A 128 6.98 -18.59 11.98
N ALA A 129 5.65 -18.70 11.86
CA ALA A 129 5.00 -19.59 10.90
C ALA A 129 5.26 -19.15 9.45
N ASP A 130 5.25 -17.84 9.17
CA ASP A 130 5.42 -17.28 7.83
C ASP A 130 6.78 -17.64 7.24
N LEU A 131 7.82 -17.77 8.07
CA LEU A 131 9.15 -18.23 7.63
C LEU A 131 9.13 -19.61 6.95
N ASN A 132 8.18 -20.48 7.30
CA ASN A 132 8.05 -21.77 6.64
C ASN A 132 7.37 -21.65 5.28
N GLN A 133 6.39 -20.76 5.14
CA GLN A 133 5.74 -20.46 3.86
C GLN A 133 6.71 -19.74 2.91
N ALA A 134 7.56 -18.84 3.44
CA ALA A 134 8.57 -18.10 2.67
C ALA A 134 9.53 -19.02 1.91
N LYS A 135 9.82 -20.22 2.46
CA LYS A 135 10.69 -21.20 1.79
C LYS A 135 10.12 -21.73 0.48
N LEU A 136 8.81 -21.60 0.25
CA LEU A 136 8.15 -22.04 -0.98
C LEU A 136 8.39 -21.07 -2.15
N PHE A 137 8.95 -19.88 -1.89
CA PHE A 137 9.29 -18.88 -2.90
C PHE A 137 10.75 -19.00 -3.43
N LEU A 138 11.57 -19.89 -2.85
CA LEU A 138 12.99 -20.11 -3.19
C LEU A 138 13.18 -21.32 -4.11
#